data_AF-A0A257S4H9-F1
#
_entry.id   AF-A0A257S4H9-F1
#
_cell.length_a   1.000
_cell.length_b   1.000
_cell.length_c   1.000
_cell.angle_alpha   90.00
_cell.angle_beta   90.00
_cell.angle_gamma   90.00
#
_symmetry.space_group_name_H-M   'P 1'
#
loop_
_entity.id
_entity.type
_entity.pdbx_description
1 polymer ?
#
loop_
_entity_poly.entity_id
_entity_poly.type
_entity_poly.pdbx_seq_one_letter_code
_entity_poly.pdbx_strand_id
1 'polypeptide(L)'
;MAPPEMPAQQQLMIALERAAGAFARLDQALSMHPLRSAFLYRFRLDAVRRQAMVDGQMIEPWHLAALLEGVRLRMDPWLSLAERGDIFDA
;
A
#
# COMPACT_ATOMS: atom_id res chain seq x y z
N MET A 1 1.41 -41.39 10.42
CA MET A 1 0.82 -41.19 9.09
C MET A 1 1.00 -39.72 8.74
N ALA A 2 1.98 -39.37 7.89
CA ALA A 2 2.13 -37.99 7.43
C ALA A 2 0.90 -37.64 6.58
N PRO A 3 0.34 -36.42 6.67
CA PRO A 3 -0.77 -36.01 5.81
C PRO A 3 -0.34 -36.11 4.34
N PRO A 4 -1.25 -36.50 3.41
CA PRO A 4 -0.91 -36.58 2.01
C PRO A 4 -0.44 -35.20 1.52
N GLU A 5 0.74 -35.14 0.91
CA GLU A 5 1.22 -33.90 0.31
C GLU A 5 0.27 -33.51 -0.81
N MET A 6 -0.45 -32.40 -0.62
CA MET A 6 -1.37 -31.90 -1.66
C MET A 6 -0.55 -31.45 -2.88
N PRO A 7 -0.99 -31.75 -4.11
CA PRO A 7 -0.33 -31.27 -5.32
C PRO A 7 -0.09 -29.75 -5.28
N ALA A 8 1.08 -29.28 -5.73
CA ALA A 8 1.45 -27.86 -5.69
C ALA A 8 0.40 -26.95 -6.37
N GLN A 9 -0.21 -27.42 -7.46
CA GLN A 9 -1.29 -26.71 -8.14
C GLN A 9 -2.54 -26.55 -7.27
N GLN A 10 -2.90 -27.58 -6.49
CA GLN A 10 -4.03 -27.52 -5.57
C GLN A 10 -3.75 -26.56 -4.41
N GLN A 11 -2.52 -26.55 -3.89
CA GLN A 11 -2.09 -25.58 -2.87
C GLN A 11 -2.16 -24.14 -3.39
N LEU A 12 -1.71 -23.90 -4.63
CA LEU A 12 -1.78 -22.60 -5.29
C LEU A 12 -3.22 -22.12 -5.45
N MET A 13 -4.13 -22.99 -5.93
CA MET A 13 -5.54 -22.64 -6.10
C MET A 13 -6.20 -22.25 -4.78
N ILE A 14 -5.93 -22.98 -3.69
CA ILE A 14 -6.44 -22.66 -2.35
C ILE A 14 -5.87 -21.32 -1.85
N ALA A 15 -4.58 -21.06 -2.08
CA ALA A 15 -3.96 -19.80 -1.69
C ALA A 15 -4.59 -18.62 -2.48
N LEU A 16 -4.84 -18.81 -3.76
CA LEU A 16 -5.47 -17.81 -4.63
C LEU A 16 -6.91 -17.51 -4.21
N GLU A 17 -7.71 -18.55 -3.93
CA GLU A 17 -9.08 -18.40 -3.44
C GLU A 17 -9.12 -17.61 -2.14
N ARG A 18 -8.25 -17.94 -1.18
CA ARG A 18 -8.14 -17.20 0.10
C ARG A 18 -7.74 -15.75 -0.09
N ALA A 19 -6.77 -15.49 -0.97
CA ALA A 19 -6.34 -14.14 -1.29
C ALA A 19 -7.48 -13.33 -1.93
N ALA A 20 -8.15 -13.88 -2.94
CA ALA A 20 -9.30 -13.26 -3.60
C ALA A 20 -10.43 -12.96 -2.60
N GLY A 21 -10.77 -13.91 -1.73
CA GLY A 21 -11.79 -13.71 -0.68
C GLY A 21 -11.38 -12.69 0.39
N ALA A 22 -10.09 -12.52 0.68
CA ALA A 22 -9.60 -11.44 1.54
C ALA A 22 -9.75 -10.07 0.87
N PHE A 23 -9.41 -9.96 -0.42
CA PHE A 23 -9.58 -8.71 -1.17
C PHE A 23 -11.05 -8.30 -1.31
N ALA A 24 -11.95 -9.24 -1.59
CA ALA A 24 -13.38 -8.96 -1.68
C ALA A 24 -13.94 -8.42 -0.35
N ARG A 25 -13.55 -9.02 0.78
CA ARG A 25 -13.95 -8.52 2.11
C ARG A 25 -13.38 -7.14 2.41
N LEU A 26 -12.14 -6.87 2.01
CA LEU A 26 -11.53 -5.55 2.15
C LEU A 26 -12.26 -4.50 1.31
N ASP A 27 -12.56 -4.79 0.04
CA ASP A 27 -13.28 -3.85 -0.82
C ASP A 27 -14.70 -3.58 -0.29
N GLN A 28 -15.40 -4.62 0.18
CA GLN A 28 -16.70 -4.46 0.82
C GLN A 28 -16.62 -3.58 2.07
N ALA A 29 -15.63 -3.80 2.95
CA ALA A 29 -15.44 -3.00 4.16
C ALA A 29 -15.11 -1.54 3.85
N LEU A 30 -14.37 -1.29 2.75
CA LEU A 30 -14.00 0.05 2.33
C LEU A 30 -15.08 0.75 1.50
N SER A 31 -16.08 0.04 0.97
CA SER A 31 -17.08 0.57 0.01
C SER A 31 -17.76 1.87 0.46
N MET A 32 -18.11 1.99 1.74
CA MET A 32 -18.76 3.16 2.36
C MET A 32 -17.83 3.90 3.33
N HIS A 33 -16.55 3.55 3.37
CA HIS A 33 -15.62 4.15 4.31
C HIS A 33 -15.18 5.54 3.80
N PRO A 34 -15.27 6.61 4.60
CA PRO A 34 -14.91 7.97 4.16
C PRO A 34 -13.44 8.07 3.72
N LEU A 35 -12.57 7.23 4.28
CA LEU A 35 -11.14 7.17 3.92
C LEU A 35 -10.81 6.12 2.85
N ARG A 36 -11.79 5.61 2.09
CA ARG A 36 -11.58 4.57 1.06
C ARG A 36 -10.44 4.94 0.11
N SER A 37 -10.45 6.16 -0.41
CA SER A 37 -9.43 6.67 -1.32
C SER A 37 -8.03 6.67 -0.69
N ALA A 38 -7.91 7.13 0.55
CA ALA A 38 -6.64 7.17 1.28
C ALA A 38 -6.08 5.77 1.55
N PHE A 39 -6.93 4.81 1.93
CA PHE A 39 -6.52 3.41 2.10
C PHE A 39 -6.00 2.81 0.79
N LEU A 40 -6.77 2.95 -0.30
CA LEU A 40 -6.36 2.44 -1.62
C LEU A 40 -5.07 3.10 -2.10
N TYR A 41 -4.91 4.39 -1.85
CA TYR A 41 -3.69 5.13 -2.18
C TYR A 41 -2.48 4.59 -1.42
N ARG A 42 -2.61 4.38 -0.10
CA ARG A 42 -1.54 3.80 0.70
C ARG A 42 -1.15 2.40 0.24
N PHE A 43 -2.12 1.54 -0.07
CA PHE A 43 -1.84 0.21 -0.60
C PHE A 43 -1.07 0.24 -1.92
N ARG A 44 -1.40 1.18 -2.82
CA ARG A 44 -0.67 1.36 -4.08
C ARG A 44 0.79 1.77 -3.83
N LEU A 45 1.04 2.72 -2.93
CA LEU A 45 2.40 3.14 -2.57
C LEU A 45 3.23 2.00 -2.00
N ASP A 46 2.64 1.21 -1.08
CA ASP A 46 3.34 0.08 -0.47
C ASP A 46 3.63 -1.03 -1.50
N ALA A 47 2.74 -1.25 -2.47
CA ALA A 47 2.97 -2.19 -3.58
C ALA A 47 4.13 -1.72 -4.48
N VAL A 48 4.15 -0.44 -4.87
CA VAL A 48 5.25 0.15 -5.66
C VAL A 48 6.57 0.07 -4.91
N ARG A 49 6.59 0.37 -3.61
CA ARG A 49 7.78 0.23 -2.78
C ARG A 49 8.31 -1.21 -2.76
N ARG A 50 7.43 -2.20 -2.58
CA ARG A 50 7.84 -3.62 -2.58
C ARG A 50 8.43 -4.03 -3.92
N GLN A 51 7.82 -3.61 -5.02
CA GLN A 51 8.34 -3.88 -6.35
C GLN A 51 9.72 -3.23 -6.55
N ALA A 52 9.86 -1.95 -6.19
CA ALA A 52 11.12 -1.25 -6.26
C ALA A 52 12.24 -1.92 -5.45
N MET A 53 11.92 -2.48 -4.28
CA MET A 53 12.88 -3.25 -3.48
C MET A 53 13.35 -4.53 -4.19
N VAL A 54 12.47 -5.20 -4.95
CA VAL A 54 12.87 -6.34 -5.80
C VAL A 54 13.83 -5.87 -6.89
N ASP A 55 13.63 -4.66 -7.41
CA ASP A 55 14.47 -4.02 -8.42
C ASP A 55 15.74 -3.36 -7.83
N GLY A 56 16.01 -3.52 -6.53
CA GLY A 56 17.19 -2.97 -5.84
C GLY A 56 17.11 -1.47 -5.53
N GLN A 57 15.94 -0.85 -5.69
CA GLN A 57 15.68 0.56 -5.43
C GLN A 57 15.05 0.76 -4.04
N MET A 58 15.51 1.77 -3.31
CA MET A 58 14.91 2.17 -2.03
C MET A 58 14.03 3.41 -2.24
N ILE A 59 12.71 3.24 -2.09
CA ILE A 59 11.73 4.32 -2.24
C ILE A 59 11.14 4.66 -0.87
N GLU A 60 11.22 5.94 -0.50
CA GLU A 60 10.47 6.50 0.63
C GLU A 60 9.00 6.72 0.24
N PRO A 61 8.02 6.04 0.88
CA PRO A 61 6.62 6.07 0.47
C PRO A 61 6.00 7.46 0.43
N TRP A 62 6.35 8.33 1.38
CA TRP A 62 5.79 9.68 1.45
C TRP A 62 6.43 10.62 0.43
N HIS A 63 7.69 10.39 0.09
CA HIS A 63 8.35 11.10 -1.00
C HIS A 63 7.70 10.75 -2.34
N LEU A 64 7.46 9.46 -2.58
CA LEU A 64 6.72 9.01 -3.77
C LEU A 64 5.30 9.60 -3.80
N ALA A 65 4.62 9.63 -2.64
CA ALA A 65 3.28 10.20 -2.55
C ALA A 65 3.25 11.66 -2.98
N ALA A 66 4.19 12.46 -2.47
CA ALA A 66 4.27 13.87 -2.83
C ALA A 66 4.63 14.09 -4.31
N LEU A 67 5.51 13.25 -4.86
CA LEU A 67 5.85 13.29 -6.28
C LEU A 67 4.63 13.03 -7.17
N LEU A 68 3.81 12.03 -6.83
CA LEU A 68 2.60 11.66 -7.58
C LEU A 68 1.52 12.74 -7.51
N GLU A 69 1.36 13.38 -6.34
CA GLU A 69 0.40 14.47 -6.13
C GLU A 69 0.94 15.83 -6.62
N GLY A 70 2.15 15.88 -7.20
CA GLY A 70 2.77 17.13 -7.66
C GLY A 70 3.17 18.09 -6.54
N VAL A 71 3.07 17.65 -5.28
CA VAL A 71 3.48 18.42 -4.10
C VAL A 71 5.00 18.43 -4.06
N ARG A 72 5.61 19.59 -4.30
CA ARG A 72 7.05 19.74 -4.09
C ARG A 72 7.30 19.75 -2.58
N LEU A 73 7.76 18.62 -2.04
CA LEU A 73 8.36 18.58 -0.71
C LEU A 73 9.57 19.49 -0.72
N ARG A 74 9.40 20.77 -0.34
CA ARG A 74 10.51 21.60 0.09
C ARG A 74 11.01 20.96 1.38
N MET A 75 12.03 20.13 1.25
CA MET A 75 12.83 19.65 2.38
C MET A 75 13.64 20.85 2.86
N ASP A 76 12.98 21.84 3.45
CA ASP A 76 13.66 22.91 4.15
C ASP A 76 14.23 22.28 5.44
N PRO A 77 15.55 22.29 5.66
CA PRO A 77 16.17 21.65 6.83
C PRO A 77 15.67 22.19 8.16
N TRP A 78 14.97 23.32 8.13
CA TRP A 78 14.43 24.04 9.29
C TRP A 78 12.95 23.79 9.56
N LEU A 79 12.21 23.07 8.70
CA LEU A 79 10.80 22.76 8.94
C LEU A 79 10.64 21.45 9.73
N SER A 80 10.17 21.58 10.96
CA SER A 80 9.82 20.47 11.83
C SER A 80 8.61 19.69 11.29
N LEU A 81 8.45 18.42 11.69
CA LEU A 81 7.32 17.58 11.27
C LEU A 81 5.95 18.20 11.65
N ALA A 82 5.91 19.04 12.69
CA ALA A 82 4.71 19.71 13.19
C ALA A 82 4.21 20.82 12.22
N GLU A 83 5.12 21.57 11.60
CA GLU A 83 4.77 22.68 10.69
C GLU A 83 4.24 22.20 9.32
N ARG A 84 4.30 20.88 9.05
CA ARG A 84 3.75 20.29 7.82
C ARG A 84 2.24 20.03 7.89
N GLY A 85 1.66 20.02 9.09
CA GLY A 85 0.22 19.83 9.29
C GLY A 85 -0.62 21.02 8.84
N ASP A 86 -0.07 22.24 8.93
CA ASP A 86 -0.78 23.50 8.69
C ASP A 86 -0.86 23.89 7.19
N ILE A 87 -0.26 23.11 6.29
CA ILE A 87 -0.22 23.42 4.84
C ILE A 87 -1.53 23.01 4.13
N PHE A 88 -2.37 22.21 4.77
CA PHE A 88 -3.60 21.67 4.17
C PHE A 88 -4.89 22.40 4.56
N ASP A 89 -4.84 23.45 5.39
CA ASP A 89 -5.98 24.34 5.62
C ASP A 89 -5.92 25.53 4.64
N ALA A 90 -6.57 25.38 3.49
CA ALA A 90 -6.96 26.47 2.58
C ALA A 90 -8.29 26.17 1.90
#